data_AF-A0A1H0HBE7-F1
#
_entry.id   AF-A0A1H0HBE7-F1
#
_cell.length_a   1.000
_cell.length_b   1.000
_cell.length_c   1.000
_cell.angle_alpha   90.00
_cell.angle_beta   90.00
_cell.angle_gamma   90.00
#
_symmetry.space_group_name_H-M   'P 1'
#
loop_
_entity.id
_entity.type
_entity.pdbx_description
1 polymer ?
#
loop_
_entity_poly.entity_id
_entity_poly.type
_entity_poly.pdbx_seq_one_letter_code
_entity_poly.pdbx_strand_id
1 'polypeptide(L)'
;MAIRKARQGRKGVGKNQVDTYYFDVEKCKRCPFKEGCYKDGAKSKTYSVSKKSDEHKEQMVFQESEYFKEKAKERYKIEAKNSELKHRHGYDVATSSGLLGMELQGAMAIFAVKLKRILKLND
;
A
#
# COMPACT_ATOMS: atom_id res chain seq x y z
N MET A 1 12.45 -11.46 28.11
CA MET A 1 13.44 -10.57 27.46
C MET A 1 14.17 -11.34 26.35
N ALA A 2 14.65 -10.68 25.29
CA ALA A 2 15.32 -11.34 24.17
C ALA A 2 16.75 -11.76 24.52
N ILE A 3 17.19 -12.94 24.05
CA ILE A 3 18.54 -13.49 24.30
C ILE A 3 19.58 -13.02 23.29
N ARG A 4 19.13 -12.70 22.07
CA ARG A 4 20.01 -12.25 20.99
C ARG A 4 19.25 -11.31 20.08
N LYS A 5 19.96 -10.32 19.55
CA LYS A 5 19.52 -9.46 18.46
C LYS A 5 20.43 -9.66 17.26
N ALA A 6 19.87 -9.83 16.07
CA ALA A 6 20.62 -9.87 14.82
C ALA A 6 19.98 -8.95 13.78
N ARG A 7 20.80 -8.21 13.04
CA ARG A 7 20.34 -7.38 11.93
C ARG A 7 20.39 -8.20 10.65
N GLN A 8 19.24 -8.34 10.01
CA GLN A 8 19.06 -9.10 8.78
C GLN A 8 18.95 -8.14 7.59
N GLY A 9 19.44 -8.58 6.43
CA GLY A 9 19.41 -7.82 5.17
C GLY A 9 20.65 -6.94 4.94
N ARG A 10 20.96 -6.73 3.65
CA ARG A 10 22.07 -5.86 3.20
C ARG A 10 21.59 -4.42 3.03
N LYS A 11 22.51 -3.45 3.16
CA LYS A 11 22.23 -2.03 2.87
C LYS A 11 22.26 -1.80 1.34
N GLY A 12 21.51 -0.81 0.85
CA GLY A 12 21.59 -0.36 -0.55
C GLY A 12 20.91 -1.25 -1.60
N VAL A 13 20.08 -2.23 -1.18
CA VAL A 13 19.38 -3.18 -2.09
C VAL A 13 17.89 -2.86 -2.28
N GLY A 14 17.47 -1.62 -1.98
CA GLY A 14 16.07 -1.18 -2.13
C GLY A 14 15.07 -1.84 -1.16
N LYS A 15 15.56 -2.53 -0.12
CA LYS A 15 14.73 -3.14 0.93
C LYS A 15 15.18 -2.69 2.31
N ASN A 16 14.21 -2.48 3.20
CA ASN A 16 14.46 -2.13 4.60
C ASN A 16 15.16 -3.29 5.32
N GLN A 17 16.18 -2.97 6.12
CA GLN A 17 16.81 -3.95 7.01
C GLN A 17 15.87 -4.31 8.16
N VAL A 18 16.04 -5.50 8.74
CA VAL A 18 15.15 -6.00 9.80
C VAL A 18 15.97 -6.38 11.02
N ASP A 19 15.62 -5.85 12.18
CA ASP A 19 16.17 -6.33 13.45
C ASP A 19 15.36 -7.52 13.93
N THR A 20 15.99 -8.69 14.02
CA THR A 20 15.36 -9.91 14.53
C THR A 20 15.86 -10.22 15.94
N TYR A 21 14.93 -10.27 16.87
CA TYR A 21 15.12 -10.61 18.27
C TYR A 21 14.78 -12.07 18.47
N TYR A 22 15.68 -12.82 19.10
CA TYR A 22 15.53 -14.23 19.40
C TYR A 22 15.22 -14.38 20.88
N PHE A 23 14.31 -15.30 21.21
CA PHE A 23 13.85 -15.53 22.57
C PHE A 23 14.11 -16.98 22.97
N ASP A 24 14.34 -17.17 24.26
CA ASP A 24 14.46 -18.48 24.87
C ASP A 24 13.08 -19.14 24.97
N VAL A 25 12.93 -20.26 24.26
CA VAL A 25 11.68 -21.02 24.18
C VAL A 25 11.28 -21.59 25.54
N GLU A 26 12.23 -22.00 26.38
CA GLU A 26 11.91 -22.56 27.71
C GLU A 26 11.36 -21.50 28.67
N LYS A 27 11.72 -20.23 28.44
CA LYS A 27 11.09 -19.09 29.13
C LYS A 27 9.72 -18.78 28.53
N CYS A 28 9.55 -18.89 27.21
CA CYS A 28 8.25 -18.68 26.56
C CYS A 28 7.19 -19.71 26.96
N LYS A 29 7.56 -20.99 27.10
CA LYS A 29 6.66 -22.08 27.52
C LYS A 29 6.04 -21.86 28.91
N ARG A 30 6.80 -21.26 29.82
CA ARG A 30 6.39 -20.97 31.22
C ARG A 30 5.84 -19.55 31.40
N CYS A 31 5.75 -18.76 30.32
CA CYS A 31 5.30 -17.39 30.39
C CYS A 31 3.78 -17.35 30.66
N PRO A 32 3.30 -16.57 31.66
CA PRO A 32 1.87 -16.38 31.88
C PRO A 32 1.15 -15.79 30.66
N PHE A 33 1.85 -14.99 29.86
CA PHE A 33 1.34 -14.36 28.63
C PHE A 33 1.68 -15.17 27.37
N LYS A 34 1.82 -16.50 27.46
CA LYS A 34 2.17 -17.33 26.30
C LYS A 34 1.06 -17.39 25.26
N GLU A 35 -0.20 -17.25 25.69
CA GLU A 35 -1.36 -17.28 24.82
C GLU A 35 -1.30 -16.14 23.79
N GLY A 36 -1.41 -16.48 22.49
CA GLY A 36 -1.25 -15.54 21.37
C GLY A 36 0.20 -15.12 21.07
N CYS A 37 1.16 -15.33 21.98
CA CYS A 37 2.56 -15.00 21.77
C CYS A 37 3.38 -16.21 21.32
N TYR A 38 3.32 -17.34 22.03
CA TYR A 38 4.07 -18.55 21.72
C TYR A 38 3.13 -19.61 21.15
N LYS A 39 3.55 -20.25 20.04
CA LYS A 39 2.85 -21.40 19.49
C LYS A 39 3.37 -22.66 20.17
N ASP A 40 2.49 -23.43 20.80
CA ASP A 40 2.88 -24.67 21.46
C ASP A 40 3.56 -25.63 20.48
N GLY A 41 4.70 -26.19 20.90
CA GLY A 41 5.56 -27.04 20.06
C GLY A 41 6.55 -26.29 19.15
N ALA A 42 6.56 -24.96 19.14
CA ALA A 42 7.52 -24.20 18.33
C ALA A 42 8.96 -24.35 18.88
N LYS A 43 9.90 -24.71 17.99
CA LYS A 43 11.33 -24.90 18.30
C LYS A 43 12.10 -23.59 18.48
N SER A 44 11.56 -22.48 17.98
CA SER A 44 12.17 -21.16 18.09
C SER A 44 11.10 -20.10 18.28
N LYS A 45 11.49 -18.98 18.91
CA LYS A 45 10.67 -17.78 19.00
C LYS A 45 11.49 -16.58 18.59
N THR A 46 11.02 -15.89 17.55
CA THR A 46 11.63 -14.64 17.08
C THR A 46 10.58 -13.54 16.97
N TYR A 47 11.04 -12.30 17.07
CA TYR A 47 10.26 -11.10 16.78
C TYR A 47 11.11 -10.19 15.88
N SER A 48 10.55 -9.76 14.76
CA SER A 48 11.29 -9.01 13.76
C SER A 48 10.69 -7.62 13.60
N VAL A 49 11.53 -6.60 13.71
CA VAL A 49 11.14 -5.20 13.55
C VAL A 49 11.86 -4.63 12.33
N SER A 50 11.09 -4.24 11.33
CA SER A 50 11.62 -3.59 10.13
C SER A 50 12.10 -2.17 10.46
N LYS A 51 13.33 -1.87 10.07
CA LYS A 51 13.87 -0.51 10.13
C LYS A 51 13.46 0.23 8.88
N LYS A 52 12.39 1.01 9.01
CA LYS A 52 11.87 1.84 7.93
C LYS A 52 12.94 2.85 7.51
N SER A 53 13.13 2.97 6.20
CA SER A 53 13.89 4.05 5.60
C SER A 53 13.25 5.40 5.92
N ASP A 54 14.00 6.48 5.75
CA ASP A 54 13.51 7.80 6.10
C ASP A 54 12.34 8.22 5.19
N GLU A 55 12.35 7.84 3.92
CA GLU A 55 11.22 8.05 3.00
C GLU A 55 9.95 7.34 3.48
N HIS A 56 10.06 6.10 3.97
CA HIS A 56 8.91 5.39 4.53
C HIS A 56 8.40 6.03 5.83
N LYS A 57 9.28 6.67 6.63
CA LYS A 57 8.84 7.40 7.82
C LYS A 57 8.11 8.68 7.43
N GLU A 58 8.66 9.44 6.50
CA GLU A 58 8.03 10.64 5.96
C GLU A 58 6.65 10.32 5.36
N GLN A 59 6.54 9.24 4.59
CA GLN A 59 5.25 8.78 4.05
C GLN A 59 4.24 8.45 5.15
N MET A 60 4.65 7.81 6.25
CA MET A 60 3.74 7.55 7.38
C MET A 60 3.26 8.86 8.01
N VAL A 61 4.19 9.78 8.29
CA VAL A 61 3.85 11.09 8.88
C VAL A 61 2.92 11.86 7.95
N PHE A 62 3.16 11.83 6.64
CA PHE A 62 2.29 12.46 5.67
C PHE A 62 0.89 11.83 5.63
N GLN A 63 0.79 10.49 5.71
CA GLN A 63 -0.50 9.80 5.77
C GLN A 63 -1.30 10.12 7.05
N GLU A 64 -0.61 10.43 8.14
CA GLU A 64 -1.24 10.88 9.39
C GLU A 64 -1.71 12.34 9.35
N SER A 65 -1.28 13.12 8.36
CA SER A 65 -1.72 14.52 8.21
C SER A 65 -3.22 14.62 7.93
N GLU A 66 -3.85 15.67 8.47
CA GLU A 66 -5.28 15.94 8.22
C GLU A 66 -5.56 16.18 6.73
N TYR A 67 -4.67 16.90 6.05
CA TYR A 67 -4.73 17.09 4.59
C TYR A 67 -4.86 15.76 3.83
N PHE A 68 -4.00 14.78 4.14
CA PHE A 68 -4.05 13.48 3.49
C PHE A 68 -5.35 12.75 3.80
N LYS A 69 -5.78 12.72 5.07
CA LYS A 69 -7.01 12.04 5.49
C LYS A 69 -8.24 12.63 4.81
N GLU A 70 -8.33 13.96 4.70
CA GLU A 70 -9.43 14.64 4.01
C GLU A 70 -9.44 14.28 2.52
N LYS A 71 -8.29 14.36 1.84
CA LYS A 71 -8.20 13.99 0.42
C LYS A 71 -8.45 12.51 0.17
N ALA A 72 -8.02 11.64 1.08
CA ALA A 72 -8.28 10.20 1.00
C ALA A 72 -9.78 9.88 1.03
N LYS A 73 -10.58 10.62 1.83
CA LYS A 73 -12.05 10.48 1.84
C LYS A 73 -12.69 10.84 0.50
N GLU A 74 -12.05 11.65 -0.34
CA GLU A 74 -12.59 12.01 -1.66
C GLU A 74 -12.24 10.99 -2.75
N ARG A 75 -11.37 10.02 -2.48
CA ARG A 75 -10.85 9.04 -3.46
C ARG A 75 -11.96 8.28 -4.19
N TYR A 76 -13.06 7.94 -3.50
CA TYR A 76 -14.18 7.21 -4.11
C TYR A 76 -14.78 7.96 -5.32
N LYS A 77 -14.75 9.30 -5.32
CA LYS A 77 -15.24 10.13 -6.43
C LYS A 77 -14.41 9.90 -7.69
N ILE A 78 -13.10 9.74 -7.53
CA ILE A 78 -12.14 9.50 -8.62
C ILE A 78 -12.25 8.05 -9.10
N GLU A 79 -12.33 7.09 -8.18
CA GLU A 79 -12.45 5.67 -8.52
C GLU A 79 -13.73 5.37 -9.30
N ALA A 80 -14.86 5.95 -8.89
CA ALA A 80 -16.12 5.82 -9.62
C ALA A 80 -15.98 6.34 -11.06
N LYS A 81 -15.28 7.46 -11.27
CA LYS A 81 -15.05 8.02 -12.62
C LYS A 81 -14.07 7.20 -13.44
N ASN A 82 -13.02 6.67 -12.83
CA ASN A 82 -12.08 5.77 -13.51
C ASN A 82 -12.75 4.45 -13.90
N SER A 83 -13.61 3.90 -13.05
CA SER A 83 -14.41 2.71 -13.34
C SER A 83 -15.38 2.96 -14.50
N GLU A 84 -16.05 4.12 -14.51
CA GLU A 84 -16.90 4.54 -15.63
C GLU A 84 -16.10 4.62 -16.94
N LEU A 85 -14.95 5.30 -16.93
CA LEU A 85 -14.07 5.43 -18.10
C LEU A 85 -13.65 4.07 -18.65
N LYS A 86 -13.17 3.17 -17.79
CA LYS A 86 -12.73 1.84 -18.20
C LYS A 86 -13.88 1.01 -18.76
N HIS A 87 -14.93 0.78 -17.96
CA HIS A 87 -15.92 -0.24 -18.29
C HIS A 87 -17.04 0.26 -19.21
N ARG A 88 -17.46 1.54 -19.12
CA ARG A 88 -18.54 2.06 -19.97
C ARG A 88 -18.03 2.68 -21.26
N HIS A 89 -16.82 3.23 -21.25
CA HIS A 89 -16.24 3.94 -22.39
C HIS A 89 -15.03 3.21 -23.00
N GLY A 90 -14.77 1.97 -22.58
CA GLY A 90 -13.75 1.10 -23.17
C GLY A 90 -12.32 1.61 -23.01
N TYR A 91 -12.05 2.47 -22.02
CA TYR A 91 -10.73 3.08 -21.85
C TYR A 91 -9.64 2.08 -21.42
N ASP A 92 -10.01 0.90 -20.94
CA ASP A 92 -9.07 -0.18 -20.62
C ASP A 92 -8.59 -0.99 -21.83
N VAL A 93 -9.17 -0.78 -23.01
CA VAL A 93 -8.79 -1.45 -24.26
C VAL A 93 -8.18 -0.45 -25.22
N ALA A 94 -6.93 -0.69 -25.64
CA ALA A 94 -6.27 0.15 -26.64
C ALA A 94 -6.83 -0.13 -28.04
N THR A 95 -7.23 0.92 -28.77
CA THR A 95 -7.71 0.81 -30.16
C THR A 95 -6.60 0.88 -31.21
N SER A 96 -5.41 1.34 -30.81
CA SER A 96 -4.25 1.49 -31.68
C SER A 96 -2.97 1.05 -30.97
N SER A 97 -1.99 0.56 -31.73
CA SER A 97 -0.63 0.33 -31.24
C SER A 97 0.18 1.63 -31.23
N GLY A 98 0.77 1.96 -30.08
CA GLY A 98 1.71 3.09 -29.94
C GLY A 98 1.23 4.19 -28.98
N LEU A 99 2.19 4.87 -28.35
CA LEU A 99 1.94 5.86 -27.29
C LEU A 99 1.05 7.01 -27.76
N LEU A 100 1.32 7.55 -28.95
CA LEU A 100 0.57 8.68 -29.50
C LEU A 100 -0.93 8.36 -29.66
N GLY A 101 -1.24 7.18 -30.20
CA GLY A 101 -2.63 6.75 -30.39
C GLY A 101 -3.34 6.50 -29.06
N MET A 102 -2.64 5.92 -28.08
CA MET A 102 -3.17 5.76 -26.72
C MET A 102 -3.43 7.11 -26.02
N GLU A 103 -2.55 8.10 -26.20
CA GLU A 103 -2.73 9.46 -25.66
C GLU A 103 -3.96 10.14 -26.27
N LEU A 104 -4.10 10.09 -27.60
CA LEU A 104 -5.27 10.61 -28.32
C LEU A 104 -6.57 9.93 -27.86
N GLN A 105 -6.58 8.60 -27.80
CA GLN A 105 -7.73 7.83 -27.30
C GLN A 105 -8.12 8.27 -25.89
N GLY A 106 -7.15 8.42 -24.99
CA GLY A 106 -7.40 8.86 -23.62
C GLY A 106 -7.92 10.29 -23.53
N ALA A 107 -7.32 11.22 -24.27
CA ALA A 107 -7.77 12.60 -24.32
C ALA A 107 -9.22 12.70 -24.82
N MET A 108 -9.57 11.98 -25.89
CA MET A 108 -10.92 11.98 -26.45
C MET A 108 -11.94 11.34 -25.50
N ALA A 109 -11.62 10.19 -24.90
CA ALA A 109 -12.50 9.53 -23.93
C ALA A 109 -12.81 10.43 -22.72
N ILE A 110 -11.77 11.05 -22.14
CA ILE A 110 -11.93 11.97 -21.01
C ILE A 110 -12.77 13.19 -21.41
N PHE A 111 -12.52 13.76 -22.59
CA PHE A 111 -13.27 14.90 -23.09
C PHE A 111 -14.76 14.58 -23.28
N ALA A 112 -15.09 13.45 -23.92
CA ALA A 112 -16.46 13.02 -24.14
C ALA A 112 -17.22 12.78 -22.82
N VAL A 113 -16.59 12.13 -21.84
CA VAL A 113 -17.21 11.90 -20.52
C VAL A 113 -17.44 13.21 -19.77
N LYS A 114 -16.53 14.18 -19.88
CA LYS A 114 -16.71 15.52 -19.31
C LYS A 114 -17.90 16.25 -19.96
N LEU A 115 -18.00 16.24 -21.28
CA LEU A 115 -19.13 16.84 -22.00
C LEU A 115 -20.47 16.21 -21.57
N LYS A 116 -20.53 14.87 -21.53
CA LYS A 116 -21.73 14.13 -21.07
C LYS A 116 -22.14 14.53 -19.65
N ARG A 117 -21.18 14.83 -18.77
CA ARG A 117 -21.45 15.29 -17.41
C ARG A 117 -21.97 16.72 -17.38
N ILE A 118 -21.39 17.63 -18.16
CA ILE A 118 -21.83 19.04 -18.21
C ILE A 118 -23.28 19.11 -18.69
N LEU A 119 -23.61 18.39 -19.77
CA LEU A 119 -24.97 18.34 -20.29
C LEU A 119 -25.97 17.86 -19.22
N LYS A 120 -25.65 16.77 -18.52
CA LYS A 120 -26.50 16.24 -17.44
C LYS A 120 -26.67 17.17 -16.23
N LEU A 121 -25.75 18.11 -16.00
CA LEU A 121 -25.84 19.07 -14.90
C LEU A 121 -26.56 20.37 -15.31
N ASN A 122 -26.65 20.63 -16.61
CA ASN A 122 -27.39 21.77 -17.16
C ASN A 122 -28.86 21.44 -17.43
N ASP A 123 -29.22 20.15 -17.46
CA ASP A 123 -30.59 19.63 -17.43
C ASP A 123 -31.11 19.55 -15.99
#